data_AF-Q839U8-F1
#
_entry.id   AF-Q839U8-F1
#
_cell.length_a   1.000
_cell.length_b   1.000
_cell.length_c   1.000
_cell.angle_alpha   90.00
_cell.angle_beta   90.00
_cell.angle_gamma   90.00
#
_symmetry.space_group_name_H-M   'P 1'
#
loop_
_entity.id
_entity.type
_entity.pdbx_description
1 polymer ?
#
loop_
_entity_poly.entity_id
_entity_poly.type
_entity_poly.pdbx_seq_one_letter_code
_entity_poly.pdbx_strand_id
1 'polypeptide(L)'
;MTELKKITSKNGHVYLFKDIQHKQRNELGIASGQSVLISIFEPDPFYFTEDIQLIHYKDIVKTESVSSKENEFFEYVKQNSPVAYKKKISDSYSISEYINYAPQLKFKYIIKDSILTITGEIKDRNVNFPISQPYVYVDKPENEIPLDNNLKFQYVVNDFDIHAPEYKISFILGTSKAEYGRSFNMKNFEGVLRTPSEISSMKAKKKK
;
A
#
# COMPACT_ATOMS: atom_id res chain seq x y z
N MET A 1 7.58 -31.68 -19.85
CA MET A 1 6.80 -30.97 -18.81
C MET A 1 6.99 -29.49 -19.03
N THR A 2 5.94 -28.69 -19.06
CA THR A 2 6.07 -27.22 -19.15
C THR A 2 6.53 -26.67 -17.81
N GLU A 3 7.64 -25.94 -17.85
CA GLU A 3 8.26 -25.31 -16.69
C GLU A 3 7.47 -24.06 -16.27
N LEU A 4 7.38 -23.82 -14.96
CA LEU A 4 6.82 -22.61 -14.38
C LEU A 4 7.74 -21.41 -14.70
N LYS A 5 7.17 -20.30 -15.14
CA LYS A 5 7.90 -19.09 -15.53
C LYS A 5 7.35 -17.89 -14.78
N LYS A 6 8.18 -16.89 -14.53
CA LYS A 6 7.72 -15.58 -14.09
C LYS A 6 7.57 -14.69 -15.32
N ILE A 7 6.39 -14.12 -15.52
CA ILE A 7 6.09 -13.25 -16.65
C ILE A 7 5.66 -11.87 -16.16
N THR A 8 6.16 -10.82 -16.82
CA THR A 8 5.70 -9.45 -16.61
C THR A 8 4.96 -8.98 -17.85
N SER A 9 3.75 -8.44 -17.68
CA SER A 9 2.95 -7.88 -18.75
C SER A 9 3.24 -6.38 -18.98
N LYS A 10 2.80 -5.84 -20.12
CA LYS A 10 2.95 -4.42 -20.48
C LYS A 10 2.41 -3.44 -19.44
N ASN A 11 1.37 -3.82 -18.71
CA ASN A 11 0.78 -3.00 -17.63
C ASN A 11 1.47 -3.21 -16.27
N GLY A 12 2.61 -3.90 -16.24
CA GLY A 12 3.42 -4.10 -15.03
C GLY A 12 2.93 -5.22 -14.11
N HIS A 13 1.89 -5.97 -14.50
CA HIS A 13 1.50 -7.14 -13.71
C HIS A 13 2.52 -8.27 -13.83
N VAL A 14 2.80 -8.92 -12.71
CA VAL A 14 3.74 -10.02 -12.61
C VAL A 14 2.99 -11.28 -12.20
N TYR A 15 3.17 -12.34 -12.99
CA TYR A 15 2.53 -13.63 -12.78
C TYR A 15 3.57 -14.73 -12.64
N LEU A 16 3.28 -15.69 -11.77
CA LEU A 16 3.85 -17.03 -11.85
C LEU A 16 2.96 -17.85 -12.76
N PHE A 17 3.48 -18.27 -13.91
CA PHE A 17 2.71 -18.83 -15.01
C PHE A 17 3.26 -20.17 -15.47
N LYS A 18 2.40 -21.18 -15.49
CA LYS A 18 2.70 -22.51 -16.02
C LYS A 18 1.93 -22.71 -17.30
N ASP A 19 2.64 -22.68 -18.43
CA ASP A 19 2.06 -22.85 -19.76
C ASP A 19 1.42 -24.25 -19.88
N ILE A 20 0.19 -24.30 -20.35
CA ILE A 20 -0.49 -25.53 -20.75
C ILE A 20 -0.88 -25.36 -22.21
N GLN A 21 -0.17 -26.08 -23.08
CA GLN A 21 -0.34 -25.96 -24.52
C GLN A 21 -1.77 -26.23 -24.95
N HIS A 22 -2.39 -25.25 -25.60
CA HIS A 22 -3.72 -25.37 -26.17
C HIS A 22 -3.69 -24.91 -27.63
N LYS A 23 -3.72 -25.87 -28.57
CA LYS A 23 -3.46 -25.64 -30.01
C LYS A 23 -4.23 -24.44 -30.58
N GLN A 24 -5.56 -24.40 -30.39
CA GLN A 24 -6.42 -23.32 -30.91
C GLN A 24 -6.15 -21.94 -30.28
N ARG A 25 -5.77 -21.88 -29.00
CA ARG A 25 -5.58 -20.60 -28.28
C ARG A 25 -4.20 -20.04 -28.55
N ASN A 26 -3.20 -20.93 -28.65
CA ASN A 26 -1.85 -20.58 -29.03
C ASN A 26 -1.81 -20.00 -30.46
N GLU A 27 -2.64 -20.52 -31.38
CA GLU A 27 -2.83 -19.97 -32.73
C GLU A 27 -3.39 -18.53 -32.71
N LEU A 28 -4.19 -18.17 -31.69
CA LEU A 28 -4.69 -16.81 -31.46
C LEU A 28 -3.72 -15.93 -30.66
N GLY A 29 -2.53 -16.44 -30.33
CA GLY A 29 -1.52 -15.73 -29.54
C GLY A 29 -1.91 -15.51 -28.08
N ILE A 30 -2.80 -16.35 -27.53
CA ILE A 30 -3.24 -16.30 -26.14
C ILE A 30 -2.44 -17.31 -25.34
N ALA A 31 -1.76 -16.85 -24.28
CA ALA A 31 -1.06 -17.73 -23.36
C ALA A 31 -2.08 -18.49 -22.51
N SER A 32 -2.13 -19.81 -22.70
CA SER A 32 -3.03 -20.70 -21.94
C SER A 32 -2.24 -21.41 -20.85
N GLY A 33 -2.80 -21.50 -19.65
CA GLY A 33 -2.07 -22.11 -18.55
C GLY A 33 -2.69 -21.86 -17.18
N GLN A 34 -1.94 -22.26 -16.16
CA GLN A 34 -2.21 -21.97 -14.77
C GLN A 34 -1.42 -20.73 -14.35
N SER A 35 -2.00 -19.82 -13.55
CA SER A 35 -1.21 -18.73 -12.97
C SER A 35 -1.61 -18.31 -11.56
N VAL A 36 -0.67 -17.60 -10.93
CA VAL A 36 -0.88 -16.76 -9.75
C VAL A 36 -0.37 -15.36 -10.07
N LEU A 37 -1.24 -14.35 -9.97
CA LEU A 37 -0.85 -12.93 -10.00
C LEU A 37 -0.16 -12.59 -8.67
N ILE A 38 1.13 -12.22 -8.72
CA ILE A 38 1.91 -11.86 -7.52
C ILE A 38 2.03 -10.36 -7.31
N SER A 39 1.82 -9.56 -8.36
CA SER A 39 1.80 -8.10 -8.27
C SER A 39 0.43 -7.57 -7.84
N ILE A 40 0.08 -7.75 -6.57
CA ILE A 40 -1.21 -7.35 -6.00
C ILE A 40 -1.09 -6.06 -5.17
N PHE A 41 -2.23 -5.42 -4.85
CA PHE A 41 -2.29 -4.34 -3.85
C PHE A 41 -2.60 -4.91 -2.47
N GLU A 42 -2.03 -4.34 -1.40
CA GLU A 42 -2.52 -4.63 -0.05
C GLU A 42 -3.92 -4.00 0.11
N PRO A 43 -4.99 -4.76 0.41
CA PRO A 43 -5.02 -6.09 1.05
C PRO A 43 -5.50 -7.26 0.16
N ASP A 44 -5.47 -7.11 -1.17
CA ASP A 44 -6.01 -8.07 -2.13
C ASP A 44 -5.48 -9.49 -1.86
N PRO A 45 -6.34 -10.52 -1.94
CA PRO A 45 -5.88 -11.90 -1.82
C PRO A 45 -5.18 -12.36 -3.10
N PHE A 46 -4.30 -13.36 -2.96
CA PHE A 46 -3.73 -14.08 -4.09
C PHE A 46 -4.73 -15.11 -4.59
N TYR A 47 -4.87 -15.19 -5.91
CA TYR A 47 -5.72 -16.16 -6.57
C TYR A 47 -4.90 -17.09 -7.44
N PHE A 48 -5.26 -18.37 -7.39
CA PHE A 48 -4.89 -19.33 -8.42
C PHE A 48 -5.97 -19.35 -9.49
N THR A 49 -5.54 -19.40 -10.75
CA THR A 49 -6.43 -19.45 -11.91
C THR A 49 -5.98 -20.57 -12.83
N GLU A 50 -6.92 -21.43 -13.21
CA GLU A 50 -6.76 -22.37 -14.31
C GLU A 50 -7.39 -21.74 -15.55
N ASP A 51 -6.76 -21.92 -16.71
CA ASP A 51 -7.32 -21.53 -17.99
C ASP A 51 -7.41 -20.00 -18.22
N ILE A 52 -6.29 -19.32 -17.97
CA ILE A 52 -6.21 -17.88 -18.22
C ILE A 52 -6.38 -17.58 -19.71
N GLN A 53 -7.41 -16.78 -20.00
CA GLN A 53 -7.65 -16.19 -21.31
C GLN A 53 -7.13 -14.75 -21.42
N LEU A 54 -6.46 -14.24 -20.38
CA LEU A 54 -6.25 -12.79 -20.19
C LEU A 54 -4.88 -12.27 -20.61
N ILE A 55 -3.92 -13.13 -20.95
CA ILE A 55 -2.56 -12.69 -21.32
C ILE A 55 -2.28 -13.11 -22.75
N HIS A 56 -2.23 -12.15 -23.67
CA HIS A 56 -1.66 -12.41 -24.99
C HIS A 56 -0.14 -12.47 -24.90
N TYR A 57 0.50 -13.38 -25.63
CA TYR A 57 1.96 -13.48 -25.66
C TYR A 57 2.61 -12.14 -26.08
N LYS A 58 1.96 -11.38 -26.96
CA LYS A 58 2.41 -10.04 -27.39
C LYS A 58 2.46 -9.00 -26.26
N ASP A 59 1.76 -9.25 -25.16
CA ASP A 59 1.69 -8.35 -24.01
C ASP A 59 2.64 -8.75 -22.89
N ILE A 60 3.36 -9.87 -23.04
CA ILE A 60 4.47 -10.25 -22.18
C ILE A 60 5.71 -9.45 -22.59
N VAL A 61 6.23 -8.64 -21.67
CA VAL A 61 7.43 -7.82 -21.90
C VAL A 61 8.69 -8.43 -21.32
N LYS A 62 8.54 -9.32 -20.32
CA LYS A 62 9.65 -9.98 -19.65
C LYS A 62 9.26 -11.39 -19.26
N THR A 63 10.19 -12.34 -19.43
CA THR A 63 10.07 -13.72 -18.96
C THR A 63 11.33 -14.08 -18.21
N GLU A 64 11.18 -14.66 -17.03
CA GLU A 64 12.27 -15.01 -16.11
C GLU A 64 12.06 -16.43 -15.57
N SER A 65 13.15 -17.06 -15.13
CA SER A 65 13.05 -18.28 -14.33
C SER A 65 12.45 -17.96 -12.96
N VAL A 66 11.73 -18.93 -12.41
CA VAL A 66 11.21 -18.85 -11.04
C VAL A 66 12.27 -19.36 -10.05
N SER A 67 12.34 -18.71 -8.89
CA SER A 67 13.07 -19.23 -7.74
C SER A 67 12.33 -20.42 -7.11
N SER A 68 13.03 -21.21 -6.30
CA SER A 68 12.42 -22.33 -5.57
C SER A 68 11.25 -21.87 -4.68
N LYS A 69 11.40 -20.70 -4.03
CA LYS A 69 10.36 -20.13 -3.17
C LYS A 69 9.13 -19.65 -3.93
N GLU A 70 9.32 -19.05 -5.11
CA GLU A 70 8.20 -18.68 -5.98
C GLU A 70 7.45 -19.94 -6.46
N ASN A 71 8.17 -21.01 -6.79
CA ASN A 71 7.53 -22.29 -7.14
C ASN A 71 6.75 -22.89 -5.97
N GLU A 72 7.32 -22.89 -4.76
CA GLU A 72 6.60 -23.31 -3.54
C GLU A 72 5.36 -22.44 -3.29
N PHE A 73 5.46 -21.13 -3.51
CA PHE A 73 4.32 -20.22 -3.39
C PHE A 73 3.22 -20.53 -4.39
N PHE A 74 3.58 -20.80 -5.65
CA PHE A 74 2.63 -21.17 -6.69
C PHE A 74 1.81 -22.39 -6.29
N GLU A 75 2.47 -23.47 -5.84
CA GLU A 75 1.78 -24.68 -5.40
C GLU A 75 0.97 -24.44 -4.11
N TYR A 76 1.48 -23.61 -3.19
CA TYR A 76 0.75 -23.22 -1.99
C TYR A 76 -0.56 -22.49 -2.34
N VAL A 77 -0.53 -21.46 -3.19
CA VAL A 77 -1.73 -20.72 -3.60
C VAL A 77 -2.67 -21.62 -4.39
N LYS A 78 -2.14 -22.49 -5.27
CA LYS A 78 -2.94 -23.48 -6.00
C LYS A 78 -3.78 -24.37 -5.09
N GLN A 79 -3.23 -24.80 -3.95
CA GLN A 79 -3.93 -25.65 -2.99
C GLN A 79 -4.87 -24.88 -2.04
N ASN A 80 -4.63 -23.59 -1.83
CA ASN A 80 -5.28 -22.80 -0.77
C ASN A 80 -6.02 -21.56 -1.30
N SER A 81 -6.25 -21.45 -2.60
CA SER A 81 -6.86 -20.27 -3.23
C SER A 81 -8.33 -20.09 -2.81
N PRO A 82 -8.77 -18.88 -2.43
CA PRO A 82 -7.99 -17.65 -2.32
C PRO A 82 -7.13 -17.57 -1.06
N VAL A 83 -5.92 -17.02 -1.18
CA VAL A 83 -5.00 -16.80 -0.04
C VAL A 83 -5.01 -15.33 0.32
N ALA A 84 -5.56 -14.98 1.49
CA ALA A 84 -5.51 -13.61 2.00
C ALA A 84 -4.08 -13.09 2.12
N TYR A 85 -3.85 -11.84 1.72
CA TYR A 85 -2.55 -11.20 1.88
C TYR A 85 -2.16 -11.11 3.36
N LYS A 86 -0.94 -11.57 3.66
CA LYS A 86 -0.26 -11.33 4.94
C LYS A 86 1.21 -11.06 4.65
N LYS A 87 1.77 -10.01 5.25
CA LYS A 87 3.20 -9.68 5.12
C LYS A 87 4.12 -10.88 5.39
N LYS A 88 3.79 -11.71 6.38
CA LYS A 88 4.55 -12.93 6.69
C LYS A 88 4.57 -13.91 5.50
N ILE A 89 3.46 -14.06 4.78
CA ILE A 89 3.38 -14.93 3.60
C ILE A 89 4.29 -14.37 2.50
N SER A 90 4.17 -13.08 2.18
CA SER A 90 4.99 -12.47 1.12
C SER A 90 6.48 -12.52 1.43
N ASP A 91 6.86 -12.33 2.69
CA ASP A 91 8.26 -12.41 3.14
C ASP A 91 8.80 -13.84 3.09
N SER A 92 8.02 -14.83 3.56
CA SER A 92 8.44 -16.24 3.58
C SER A 92 8.77 -16.76 2.18
N TYR A 93 7.92 -16.42 1.21
CA TYR A 93 8.06 -16.84 -0.18
C TYR A 93 8.88 -15.87 -1.05
N SER A 94 9.46 -14.82 -0.46
CA SER A 94 10.30 -13.85 -1.17
C SER A 94 9.60 -13.14 -2.35
N ILE A 95 8.29 -12.85 -2.20
CA ILE A 95 7.49 -12.12 -3.18
C ILE A 95 7.14 -10.68 -2.74
N SER A 96 7.66 -10.22 -1.59
CA SER A 96 7.36 -8.90 -1.02
C SER A 96 7.69 -7.73 -1.94
N GLU A 97 8.63 -7.88 -2.88
CA GLU A 97 8.98 -6.85 -3.86
C GLU A 97 7.89 -6.58 -4.90
N TYR A 98 7.00 -7.55 -5.13
CA TYR A 98 5.88 -7.43 -6.07
C TYR A 98 4.63 -6.84 -5.43
N ILE A 99 4.60 -6.71 -4.10
CA ILE A 99 3.44 -6.20 -3.38
C ILE A 99 3.41 -4.67 -3.45
N ASN A 100 2.26 -4.15 -3.89
CA ASN A 100 1.94 -2.73 -3.89
C ASN A 100 1.35 -2.38 -2.53
N TYR A 101 2.15 -1.78 -1.67
CA TYR A 101 1.70 -1.40 -0.33
C TYR A 101 0.87 -0.13 -0.37
N ALA A 102 -0.15 -0.08 0.47
CA ALA A 102 -0.89 1.15 0.69
C ALA A 102 0.06 2.28 1.16
N PRO A 103 -0.07 3.50 0.62
CA PRO A 103 0.70 4.63 1.10
C PRO A 103 0.48 4.88 2.59
N GLN A 104 1.53 5.31 3.28
CA GLN A 104 1.45 5.73 4.67
C GLN A 104 1.07 7.20 4.73
N LEU A 105 0.10 7.53 5.59
CA LEU A 105 -0.16 8.90 6.00
C LEU A 105 0.46 9.13 7.39
N LYS A 106 1.40 10.08 7.47
CA LYS A 106 2.01 10.52 8.74
C LYS A 106 1.47 11.89 9.09
N PHE A 107 1.06 12.04 10.35
CA PHE A 107 0.56 13.31 10.86
C PHE A 107 1.60 13.97 11.78
N LYS A 108 1.62 15.30 11.75
CA LYS A 108 2.18 16.18 12.78
C LYS A 108 1.14 17.23 13.10
N TYR A 109 1.20 17.83 14.28
CA TYR A 109 0.30 18.93 14.59
C TYR A 109 0.98 20.00 15.44
N ILE A 110 0.42 21.20 15.39
CA ILE A 110 0.77 22.33 16.23
C ILE A 110 -0.54 22.95 16.71
N ILE A 111 -0.59 23.35 17.99
CA ILE A 111 -1.69 24.13 18.56
C ILE A 111 -1.15 25.52 18.91
N LYS A 112 -1.79 26.57 18.43
CA LYS A 112 -1.47 27.96 18.77
C LYS A 112 -2.74 28.80 18.76
N ASP A 113 -2.97 29.57 19.81
CA ASP A 113 -4.10 30.51 19.89
C ASP A 113 -5.46 29.87 19.56
N SER A 114 -5.73 28.68 20.13
CA SER A 114 -6.93 27.86 19.83
C SER A 114 -7.08 27.45 18.36
N ILE A 115 -6.00 27.45 17.59
CA ILE A 115 -5.96 26.90 16.23
C ILE A 115 -5.13 25.63 16.26
N LEU A 116 -5.72 24.53 15.78
CA LEU A 116 -5.03 23.26 15.56
C LEU A 116 -4.68 23.15 14.06
N THR A 117 -3.38 23.10 13.77
CA THR A 117 -2.87 22.84 12.42
C THR A 117 -2.34 21.42 12.35
N ILE A 118 -2.92 20.58 11.49
CA ILE A 118 -2.46 19.22 11.20
C ILE A 118 -1.72 19.23 9.86
N THR A 119 -0.47 18.79 9.88
CA THR A 119 0.31 18.54 8.66
C THR A 119 0.33 17.06 8.38
N GLY A 120 -0.18 16.67 7.22
CA GLY A 120 -0.09 15.31 6.69
C GLY A 120 1.07 15.17 5.70
N GLU A 121 1.77 14.04 5.74
CA GLU A 121 2.81 13.64 4.77
C GLU A 121 2.49 12.24 4.25
N ILE A 122 2.32 12.11 2.94
CA ILE A 122 2.13 10.82 2.27
C ILE A 122 3.49 10.22 1.94
N LYS A 123 3.76 9.01 2.43
CA LYS A 123 4.97 8.26 2.10
C LYS A 123 4.61 7.02 1.33
N ASP A 124 5.20 6.90 0.15
CA ASP A 124 5.23 5.63 -0.56
C ASP A 124 6.08 4.63 0.23
N ARG A 125 5.57 3.41 0.39
CA ARG A 125 6.32 2.30 0.99
C ARG A 125 7.15 1.57 -0.05
N ASN A 126 6.79 1.63 -1.33
CA ASN A 126 7.43 0.84 -2.36
C ASN A 126 7.46 1.57 -3.71
N VAL A 127 8.64 2.10 -4.06
CA VAL A 127 8.86 2.98 -5.23
C VAL A 127 8.67 2.24 -6.56
N ASN A 128 8.66 0.91 -6.56
CA ASN A 128 8.61 0.08 -7.77
C ASN A 128 7.33 0.28 -8.59
N PHE A 129 6.26 0.73 -7.96
CA PHE A 129 5.00 1.04 -8.62
C PHE A 129 4.54 2.41 -8.14
N PRO A 130 4.87 3.49 -8.88
CA PRO A 130 4.56 4.83 -8.44
C PRO A 130 3.07 4.95 -8.19
N ILE A 131 2.72 5.44 -7.02
CA ILE A 131 1.33 5.75 -6.67
C ILE A 131 0.79 6.71 -7.73
N SER A 132 -0.31 6.32 -8.39
CA SER A 132 -1.11 7.24 -9.19
C SER A 132 -1.44 8.47 -8.34
N GLN A 133 -1.43 9.67 -8.91
CA GLN A 133 -1.66 10.95 -8.21
C GLN A 133 -2.61 10.80 -6.99
N PRO A 134 -2.07 10.81 -5.76
CA PRO A 134 -2.87 10.57 -4.57
C PRO A 134 -3.74 11.79 -4.28
N TYR A 135 -4.82 11.59 -3.53
CA TYR A 135 -5.67 12.67 -3.03
C TYR A 135 -6.02 12.40 -1.56
N VAL A 136 -6.37 13.46 -0.83
CA VAL A 136 -6.76 13.37 0.58
C VAL A 136 -7.98 14.23 0.82
N TYR A 137 -8.99 13.70 1.52
CA TYR A 137 -10.13 14.49 1.97
C TYR A 137 -10.49 14.19 3.43
N VAL A 138 -11.24 15.09 4.05
CA VAL A 138 -11.71 14.95 5.44
C VAL A 138 -13.20 14.64 5.44
N ASP A 139 -13.55 13.50 6.03
CA ASP A 139 -14.90 12.92 6.13
C ASP A 139 -15.58 12.59 4.79
N LYS A 140 -15.61 13.52 3.83
CA LYS A 140 -16.26 13.37 2.53
C LYS A 140 -15.43 13.93 1.37
N PRO A 141 -15.59 13.40 0.14
CA PRO A 141 -14.79 13.80 -1.03
C PRO A 141 -14.83 15.29 -1.37
N GLU A 142 -15.94 15.99 -1.10
CA GLU A 142 -16.06 17.44 -1.33
C GLU A 142 -15.09 18.28 -0.48
N ASN A 143 -14.52 17.70 0.58
CA ASN A 143 -13.55 18.34 1.46
C ASN A 143 -12.10 17.91 1.12
N GLU A 144 -11.78 17.84 -0.17
CA GLU A 144 -10.43 17.53 -0.63
C GLU A 144 -9.44 18.60 -0.17
N ILE A 145 -8.30 18.16 0.35
CA ILE A 145 -7.21 19.01 0.78
C ILE A 145 -6.12 18.97 -0.30
N PRO A 146 -5.70 20.12 -0.84
CA PRO A 146 -4.66 20.16 -1.85
C PRO A 146 -3.33 19.64 -1.30
N LEU A 147 -2.65 18.83 -2.11
CA LEU A 147 -1.30 18.35 -1.85
C LEU A 147 -0.27 19.27 -2.49
N ASP A 148 0.84 19.50 -1.80
CA ASP A 148 2.02 20.15 -2.37
C ASP A 148 2.84 19.18 -3.25
N ASN A 149 3.89 19.71 -3.91
CA ASN A 149 4.80 18.92 -4.75
C ASN A 149 5.55 17.81 -3.99
N ASN A 150 5.55 17.83 -2.66
CA ASN A 150 6.16 16.84 -1.79
C ASN A 150 5.13 15.88 -1.16
N LEU A 151 3.89 15.86 -1.68
CA LEU A 151 2.78 15.06 -1.18
C LEU A 151 2.45 15.33 0.29
N LYS A 152 2.51 16.61 0.68
CA LYS A 152 2.10 17.09 2.00
C LYS A 152 0.85 17.95 1.90
N PHE A 153 0.06 17.95 2.97
CA PHE A 153 -1.08 18.85 3.12
C PHE A 153 -1.10 19.48 4.50
N GLN A 154 -1.88 20.55 4.63
CA GLN A 154 -2.23 21.17 5.90
C GLN A 154 -3.74 21.24 6.06
N TYR A 155 -4.22 20.88 7.23
CA TYR A 155 -5.61 21.00 7.63
C TYR A 155 -5.70 21.84 8.91
N VAL A 156 -6.53 22.87 8.89
CA VAL A 156 -6.64 23.85 9.98
C VAL A 156 -8.01 23.74 10.62
N VAL A 157 -8.03 23.61 11.94
CA VAL A 157 -9.23 23.66 12.76
C VAL A 157 -9.17 24.95 13.59
N ASN A 158 -10.16 25.81 13.40
CA ASN A 158 -10.35 27.01 14.21
C ASN A 158 -11.17 26.69 15.46
N ASP A 159 -11.06 27.53 16.48
CA ASP A 159 -11.80 27.42 17.74
C ASP A 159 -11.62 26.05 18.42
N PHE A 160 -10.41 25.51 18.32
CA PHE A 160 -10.03 24.23 18.88
C PHE A 160 -10.03 24.27 20.42
N ASP A 161 -10.89 23.47 21.04
CA ASP A 161 -10.92 23.28 22.49
C ASP A 161 -9.86 22.26 22.93
N ILE A 162 -8.76 22.75 23.51
CA ILE A 162 -7.67 21.92 24.05
C ILE A 162 -8.09 21.06 25.24
N HIS A 163 -9.21 21.40 25.90
CA HIS A 163 -9.73 20.66 27.04
C HIS A 163 -10.72 19.56 26.64
N ALA A 164 -11.06 19.46 25.34
CA ALA A 164 -11.89 18.39 24.84
C ALA A 164 -11.25 17.02 25.17
N PRO A 165 -12.01 16.09 25.78
CA PRO A 165 -11.45 14.83 26.27
C PRO A 165 -10.93 13.96 25.14
N GLU A 166 -11.48 14.08 23.93
CA GLU A 166 -11.05 13.35 22.75
C GLU A 166 -11.20 14.22 21.51
N TYR A 167 -10.17 14.21 20.66
CA TYR A 167 -10.22 14.85 19.37
C TYR A 167 -9.73 13.91 18.29
N LYS A 168 -10.64 13.59 17.36
CA LYS A 168 -10.44 12.65 16.27
C LYS A 168 -10.88 13.28 14.95
N ILE A 169 -10.00 13.29 13.97
CA ILE A 169 -10.32 13.70 12.59
C ILE A 169 -10.04 12.53 11.66
N SER A 170 -11.00 12.22 10.78
CA SER A 170 -10.87 11.14 9.81
C SER A 170 -10.42 11.70 8.47
N PHE A 171 -9.23 11.29 8.05
CA PHE A 171 -8.69 11.53 6.72
C PHE A 171 -8.90 10.27 5.88
N ILE A 172 -9.33 10.45 4.64
CA ILE A 172 -9.30 9.40 3.63
C ILE A 172 -8.17 9.72 2.67
N LEU A 173 -7.25 8.77 2.52
CA LEU A 173 -6.19 8.81 1.51
C LEU A 173 -6.61 7.94 0.34
N GLY A 174 -6.76 8.53 -0.83
CA GLY A 174 -7.15 7.83 -2.04
C GLY A 174 -6.05 7.78 -3.09
N THR A 175 -6.20 6.80 -3.98
CA THR A 175 -5.47 6.62 -5.23
C THR A 175 -6.48 6.31 -6.33
N SER A 176 -6.06 6.15 -7.59
CA SER A 176 -6.98 5.72 -8.65
C SER A 176 -7.52 4.30 -8.48
N LYS A 177 -6.96 3.51 -7.57
CA LYS A 177 -7.29 2.08 -7.39
C LYS A 177 -7.96 1.76 -6.05
N ALA A 178 -7.73 2.56 -5.02
CA ALA A 178 -8.15 2.26 -3.66
C ALA A 178 -8.17 3.50 -2.77
N GLU A 179 -9.02 3.45 -1.74
CA GLU A 179 -9.11 4.41 -0.65
C GLU A 179 -8.74 3.78 0.70
N TYR A 180 -8.11 4.57 1.57
CA TYR A 180 -7.58 4.14 2.86
C TYR A 180 -7.98 5.13 3.96
N GLY A 181 -8.79 4.66 4.90
CA GLY A 181 -9.14 5.43 6.09
C GLY A 181 -7.99 5.55 7.09
N ARG A 182 -7.72 6.78 7.54
CA ARG A 182 -6.72 7.11 8.57
C ARG A 182 -7.27 8.18 9.48
N SER A 183 -7.27 7.92 10.79
CA SER A 183 -7.70 8.93 11.76
C SER A 183 -6.50 9.55 12.46
N PHE A 184 -6.48 10.88 12.53
CA PHE A 184 -5.69 11.62 13.50
C PHE A 184 -6.39 11.51 14.86
N ASN A 185 -5.68 11.05 15.89
CA ASN A 185 -6.18 10.95 17.25
C ASN A 185 -5.22 11.65 18.20
N MET A 186 -5.68 12.68 18.89
CA MET A 186 -4.82 13.45 19.79
C MET A 186 -4.42 12.66 21.06
N LYS A 187 -5.30 11.78 21.58
CA LYS A 187 -5.04 10.94 22.77
C LYS A 187 -3.82 10.03 22.66
N ASN A 188 -3.47 9.58 21.45
CA ASN A 188 -2.39 8.61 21.21
C ASN A 188 -1.10 9.26 20.68
N PHE A 189 -1.07 10.58 20.52
CA PHE A 189 0.16 11.31 20.32
C PHE A 189 0.76 11.60 21.70
N GLU A 190 1.55 10.67 22.26
CA GLU A 190 2.55 11.00 23.29
C GLU A 190 3.69 11.87 22.71
N GLY A 191 3.35 12.84 21.88
CA GLY A 191 4.18 13.92 21.40
C GLY A 191 3.68 15.21 22.02
N VAL A 192 3.63 15.29 23.35
CA VAL A 192 3.59 16.59 24.02
C VAL A 192 4.83 17.35 23.55
N LEU A 193 4.64 18.31 22.64
CA LEU A 193 5.67 19.27 22.27
C LEU A 193 5.95 20.12 23.52
N ARG A 194 6.90 19.67 24.32
CA ARG A 194 7.42 20.44 25.44
C ARG A 194 8.23 21.60 24.88
N THR A 195 7.89 22.80 25.31
CA THR A 195 8.68 24.00 25.07
C THR A 195 10.12 23.82 25.62
N PRO A 196 11.13 24.52 25.08
CA PRO A 196 12.50 24.47 25.60
C PRO A 196 12.61 24.79 27.11
N SER A 197 11.69 25.60 27.65
CA SER A 197 11.56 25.92 29.07
C SER A 197 11.06 24.73 29.91
N GLU A 198 10.12 23.96 29.39
CA GLU A 198 9.65 22.71 30.01
C GLU A 198 10.74 21.61 29.98
N ILE A 199 11.59 21.59 28.95
CA ILE A 199 12.74 20.66 28.88
C ILE A 199 13.81 21.02 29.92
N SER A 200 14.03 22.32 30.16
CA SER A 200 15.07 22.83 31.08
C SER A 200 14.72 22.61 32.56
N SER A 201 13.44 22.78 32.92
CA SER A 201 12.95 22.57 34.30
C SER A 201 12.98 21.11 34.75
N MET A 202 12.92 20.16 33.81
CA MET A 202 12.99 18.72 34.11
C MET A 202 14.42 18.22 34.36
N LYS A 203 15.44 18.85 33.77
CA LYS A 203 16.85 18.52 34.05
C LYS A 203 17.28 18.97 35.46
N ALA A 204 16.67 20.02 35.99
CA ALA A 204 16.96 20.55 37.33
C ALA A 204 16.43 19.64 38.47
N LYS A 205 15.33 18.91 38.24
CA LYS A 205 14.72 18.02 39.26
C LYS A 205 15.41 16.67 39.44
N LYS A 206 16.36 16.29 38.58
CA LYS A 206 17.09 15.01 38.66
C LYS A 206 18.43 15.08 39.42
N LYS A 207 18.76 16.22 40.02
CA LYS A 207 20.02 16.44 40.78
C LYS A 207 19.80 16.69 42.29
N LYS A 208 18.74 16.13 42.87
CA LYS A 208 18.58 16.00 44.33
C LYS A 208 18.24 14.57 44.68
#